data_AF-X1TH50-F1
#
_entry.id   AF-X1TH50-F1
#
_cell.length_a   1.000
_cell.length_b   1.000
_cell.length_c   1.000
_cell.angle_alpha   90.00
_cell.angle_beta   90.00
_cell.angle_gamma   90.00
#
_symmetry.space_group_name_H-M   'P 1'
#
loop_
_entity.id
_entity.type
_entity.pdbx_description
1 polymer ?
#
loop_
_entity_poly.entity_id
_entity_poly.type
_entity_poly.pdbx_seq_one_letter_code
_entity_poly.pdbx_strand_id
1 'polypeptide(L)'
;KVSPDNVYFYAVAAPSSKIEGLVVYDIPAWAMAEIDRYEGKRYKREIVQINTANGQVEAQSYLVTHNSMAKRFGDRFHVNLIHELWLRKRIEKFIKKRTRPGERTADAESERRADRELLATTERDLVMSHYRTDAVSDYYLEHELDRPRPSIKHLYSDPQARPFMENYLALVIKQVLLSQLEEQIQFRYRFELEHMRISERYFKRSVSVLAALQMVNANSRAVDMIIEKSFQTMPRDKHDLIDYIKYAVRAAKSMFDARIARAKLTQIHSNLQPGLVPLGIEIELSNLGPAAVEPQRSIQKKIDPVYGGFKYFYD
;
A
#
# COMPACT_ATOMS: atom_id res chain seq x y z
N LYS A 1 22.67 -1.38 -9.84
CA LYS A 1 21.55 -0.47 -9.47
C LYS A 1 22.03 0.48 -8.37
N VAL A 2 21.39 1.64 -8.15
CA VAL A 2 21.78 2.58 -7.07
C VAL A 2 21.00 2.28 -5.80
N SER A 3 21.71 2.28 -4.67
CA SER A 3 21.19 2.24 -3.32
C SER A 3 20.26 3.42 -3.08
N PRO A 4 19.50 3.34 -2.01
CA PRO A 4 18.24 4.06 -1.95
C PRO A 4 18.31 5.52 -1.55
N ASP A 5 19.29 5.77 -0.72
CA ASP A 5 19.77 7.07 -0.30
C ASP A 5 20.55 7.77 -1.43
N ASN A 6 20.66 7.15 -2.63
CA ASN A 6 21.50 7.59 -3.74
C ASN A 6 22.99 7.64 -3.40
N VAL A 7 23.43 6.94 -2.33
CA VAL A 7 24.81 7.05 -1.82
C VAL A 7 25.71 5.90 -2.30
N TYR A 8 25.15 4.73 -2.63
CA TYR A 8 25.91 3.53 -2.96
C TYR A 8 25.39 2.86 -4.23
N PHE A 9 26.17 2.02 -4.89
CA PHE A 9 25.70 1.16 -5.99
C PHE A 9 25.71 -0.30 -5.52
N TYR A 10 24.69 -1.07 -5.90
CA TYR A 10 24.60 -2.49 -5.55
C TYR A 10 24.27 -3.37 -6.76
N ALA A 11 24.69 -4.62 -6.67
CA ALA A 11 24.42 -5.68 -7.64
C ALA A 11 23.93 -6.94 -6.91
N VAL A 12 22.81 -7.49 -7.39
CA VAL A 12 22.23 -8.78 -6.96
C VAL A 12 22.17 -9.70 -8.18
N ALA A 13 22.39 -11.01 -7.98
CA ALA A 13 22.23 -11.98 -9.05
C ALA A 13 20.77 -12.02 -9.53
N ALA A 14 20.57 -11.80 -10.83
CA ALA A 14 19.25 -11.81 -11.47
C ALA A 14 19.36 -12.41 -12.89
N PRO A 15 18.67 -13.53 -13.21
CA PRO A 15 18.88 -14.27 -14.46
C PRO A 15 18.65 -13.49 -15.76
N SER A 16 17.78 -12.48 -15.72
CA SER A 16 17.35 -11.73 -16.91
C SER A 16 17.88 -10.28 -16.95
N SER A 17 18.81 -9.92 -16.07
CA SER A 17 19.33 -8.55 -15.96
C SER A 17 20.80 -8.47 -16.32
N LYS A 18 21.21 -7.33 -16.88
CA LYS A 18 22.61 -7.00 -17.17
C LYS A 18 22.98 -5.70 -16.47
N ILE A 19 24.25 -5.57 -16.08
CA ILE A 19 24.84 -4.35 -15.54
C ILE A 19 25.99 -3.98 -16.45
N GLU A 20 25.92 -2.78 -17.01
CA GLU A 20 27.02 -2.18 -17.77
C GLU A 20 27.90 -1.36 -16.82
N GLY A 21 29.20 -1.37 -17.05
CA GLY A 21 30.16 -0.72 -16.19
C GLY A 21 31.57 -0.79 -16.75
N LEU A 22 32.53 -0.33 -15.96
CA LEU A 22 33.94 -0.35 -16.30
C LEU A 22 34.64 -1.50 -15.58
N VAL A 23 35.57 -2.14 -16.28
CA VAL A 23 36.53 -3.08 -15.69
C VAL A 23 37.83 -2.33 -15.46
N VAL A 24 38.30 -2.30 -14.22
CA VAL A 24 39.58 -1.68 -13.86
C VAL A 24 40.61 -2.79 -13.74
N TYR A 25 41.64 -2.72 -14.58
CA TYR A 25 42.71 -3.71 -14.64
C TYR A 25 43.88 -3.34 -13.71
N ASP A 26 44.71 -4.33 -13.40
CA ASP A 26 46.00 -4.17 -12.72
C ASP A 26 45.94 -3.44 -11.37
N ILE A 27 44.88 -3.68 -10.59
CA ILE A 27 44.75 -3.10 -9.25
C ILE A 27 45.80 -3.74 -8.33
N PRO A 28 46.73 -2.96 -7.74
CA PRO A 28 47.72 -3.49 -6.82
C PRO A 28 47.09 -4.12 -5.58
N ALA A 29 47.75 -5.13 -5.00
CA ALA A 29 47.23 -5.85 -3.83
C ALA A 29 46.89 -4.93 -2.64
N TRP A 30 47.69 -3.88 -2.40
CA TRP A 30 47.42 -2.91 -1.33
C TRP A 30 46.15 -2.09 -1.57
N ALA A 31 45.87 -1.72 -2.83
CA ALA A 31 44.67 -0.98 -3.20
C ALA A 31 43.45 -1.88 -3.10
N MET A 32 43.56 -3.15 -3.51
CA MET A 32 42.49 -4.13 -3.31
C MET A 32 42.18 -4.36 -1.82
N ALA A 33 43.19 -4.41 -0.95
CA ALA A 33 42.97 -4.53 0.49
C ALA A 33 42.22 -3.31 1.07
N GLU A 34 42.50 -2.11 0.55
CA GLU A 34 41.80 -0.89 0.96
C GLU A 34 40.35 -0.86 0.46
N ILE A 35 40.09 -1.32 -0.76
CA ILE A 35 38.75 -1.51 -1.30
C ILE A 35 37.99 -2.55 -0.46
N ASP A 36 38.62 -3.67 -0.08
CA ASP A 36 38.03 -4.67 0.82
C ASP A 36 37.68 -4.07 2.18
N ARG A 37 38.54 -3.23 2.75
CA ARG A 37 38.31 -2.56 4.03
C ARG A 37 37.11 -1.61 3.98
N TYR A 38 36.93 -0.91 2.86
CA TYR A 38 35.85 0.04 2.66
C TYR A 38 34.54 -0.66 2.27
N GLU A 39 34.54 -1.40 1.15
CA GLU A 39 33.37 -2.04 0.56
C GLU A 39 32.96 -3.33 1.28
N GLY A 40 33.91 -4.11 1.79
CA GLY A 40 33.67 -5.38 2.50
C GLY A 40 32.85 -5.23 3.78
N LYS A 41 32.69 -4.00 4.28
CA LYS A 41 31.74 -3.68 5.35
C LYS A 41 30.30 -3.93 4.93
N ARG A 42 29.96 -3.75 3.65
CA ARG A 42 28.58 -3.71 3.10
C ARG A 42 28.33 -4.71 1.99
N TYR A 43 29.36 -5.07 1.26
CA TYR A 43 29.33 -5.97 0.10
C TYR A 43 30.16 -7.21 0.36
N LYS A 44 29.88 -8.26 -0.39
CA LYS A 44 30.67 -9.48 -0.45
C LYS A 44 31.41 -9.51 -1.78
N ARG A 45 32.73 -9.69 -1.73
CA ARG A 45 33.53 -9.86 -2.93
C ARG A 45 33.27 -11.23 -3.55
N GLU A 46 32.94 -11.24 -4.83
CA GLU A 46 32.61 -12.42 -5.62
C GLU A 46 33.34 -12.32 -6.97
N ILE A 47 33.60 -13.46 -7.61
CA ILE A 47 34.12 -13.50 -8.97
C ILE A 47 32.94 -13.49 -9.94
N VAL A 48 32.97 -12.59 -10.91
CA VAL A 48 31.94 -12.44 -11.93
C VAL A 48 32.56 -12.55 -13.32
N GLN A 49 31.77 -13.07 -14.25
CA GLN A 49 32.11 -13.13 -15.66
C GLN A 49 31.58 -11.86 -16.36
N ILE A 50 32.46 -11.12 -17.01
CA ILE A 50 32.13 -9.87 -17.69
C ILE A 50 32.41 -10.01 -19.18
N ASN A 51 31.45 -9.60 -20.02
CA ASN A 51 31.65 -9.54 -21.46
C ASN A 51 32.23 -8.17 -21.83
N THR A 52 33.42 -8.16 -22.42
CA THR A 52 34.07 -6.96 -22.96
C THR A 52 34.07 -7.00 -24.48
N ALA A 53 34.43 -5.89 -25.14
CA ALA A 53 34.62 -5.85 -26.59
C ALA A 53 35.67 -6.87 -27.09
N ASN A 54 36.62 -7.26 -26.23
CA ASN A 54 37.71 -8.17 -26.56
C ASN A 54 37.42 -9.62 -26.10
N GLY A 55 36.20 -9.91 -25.66
CA GLY A 55 35.80 -11.22 -25.16
C GLY A 55 35.45 -11.23 -23.68
N GLN A 56 35.21 -12.43 -23.16
CA GLN A 56 34.80 -12.65 -21.78
C GLN A 56 36.00 -12.64 -20.85
N VAL A 57 35.90 -11.93 -19.73
CA VAL A 57 36.95 -11.81 -18.71
C VAL A 57 36.39 -12.09 -17.32
N GLU A 58 37.21 -12.69 -16.47
CA GLU A 58 36.92 -12.81 -15.05
C GLU A 58 37.35 -11.55 -14.30
N ALA A 59 36.46 -11.05 -13.44
CA ALA A 59 36.76 -9.91 -12.59
C ALA A 59 36.18 -10.12 -11.19
N GLN A 60 36.75 -9.41 -10.21
CA GLN A 60 36.19 -9.36 -8.86
C GLN A 60 35.19 -8.22 -8.78
N SER A 61 34.03 -8.49 -8.19
CA SER A 61 33.00 -7.48 -7.94
C SER A 61 32.44 -7.60 -6.54
N TYR A 62 31.94 -6.49 -6.01
CA TYR A 62 31.36 -6.39 -4.68
C TYR A 62 29.84 -6.47 -4.79
N LEU A 63 29.29 -7.64 -4.48
CA LEU A 63 27.88 -7.97 -4.62
C LEU A 63 27.17 -7.97 -3.26
N VAL A 64 25.84 -7.87 -3.30
CA VAL A 64 24.99 -8.02 -2.11
C VAL A 64 24.04 -9.19 -2.29
N THR A 65 23.64 -9.80 -1.18
CA THR A 65 22.53 -10.78 -1.15
C THR A 65 21.22 -10.10 -0.81
N HIS A 66 20.10 -10.64 -1.28
CA HIS A 66 18.76 -10.16 -0.92
C HIS A 66 18.57 -10.08 0.60
N ASN A 67 19.01 -11.10 1.35
CA ASN A 67 18.94 -11.12 2.81
C ASN A 67 19.78 -10.01 3.47
N SER A 68 20.99 -9.76 2.95
CA SER A 68 21.83 -8.67 3.48
C SER A 68 21.27 -7.29 3.17
N MET A 69 20.58 -7.14 2.04
CA MET A 69 19.95 -5.88 1.64
C MET A 69 18.74 -5.56 2.52
N ALA A 70 17.86 -6.53 2.73
CA ALA A 70 16.73 -6.40 3.65
C ALA A 70 17.21 -6.04 5.07
N LYS A 71 18.28 -6.69 5.56
CA LYS A 71 18.83 -6.41 6.90
C LYS A 71 19.46 -5.02 7.03
N ARG A 72 20.13 -4.52 5.99
CA ARG A 72 20.97 -3.30 6.07
C ARG A 72 20.26 -2.05 5.58
N PHE A 73 19.43 -2.15 4.55
CA PHE A 73 18.76 -1.01 3.90
C PHE A 73 17.24 -1.06 4.08
N GLY A 74 16.67 -2.26 4.32
CA GLY A 74 15.27 -2.45 4.64
C GLY A 74 14.33 -1.74 3.65
N ASP A 75 13.28 -1.11 4.18
CA ASP A 75 12.31 -0.37 3.38
C ASP A 75 12.88 0.85 2.68
N ARG A 76 14.08 1.35 3.02
CA ARG A 76 14.55 2.64 2.48
C ARG A 76 14.81 2.59 0.98
N PHE A 77 14.59 1.45 0.30
CA PHE A 77 15.27 0.94 -0.90
C PHE A 77 15.16 1.71 -2.24
N HIS A 78 14.33 2.75 -2.29
CA HIS A 78 14.05 3.45 -3.53
C HIS A 78 14.10 4.99 -3.41
N VAL A 79 14.77 5.67 -4.34
CA VAL A 79 14.76 7.14 -4.46
C VAL A 79 13.32 7.68 -4.58
N ASN A 80 12.47 6.97 -5.33
CA ASN A 80 11.03 7.26 -5.45
C ASN A 80 10.28 7.14 -4.11
N LEU A 81 10.79 6.30 -3.20
CA LEU A 81 10.23 6.16 -1.86
C LEU A 81 10.58 7.35 -0.98
N ILE A 82 11.74 7.99 -1.15
CA ILE A 82 12.09 9.17 -0.35
C ILE A 82 11.10 10.30 -0.59
N HIS A 83 10.76 10.58 -1.85
CA HIS A 83 9.74 11.59 -2.19
C HIS A 83 8.34 11.17 -1.70
N GLU A 84 7.93 9.91 -1.90
CA GLU A 84 6.66 9.39 -1.39
C GLU A 84 6.59 9.52 0.15
N LEU A 85 7.64 9.12 0.87
CA LEU A 85 7.72 9.19 2.34
C LEU A 85 7.75 10.63 2.84
N TRP A 86 8.44 11.53 2.14
CA TRP A 86 8.50 12.93 2.53
C TRP A 86 7.14 13.61 2.36
N LEU A 87 6.45 13.33 1.25
CA LEU A 87 5.09 13.81 1.01
C LEU A 87 4.11 13.23 2.05
N ARG A 88 4.15 11.92 2.33
CA ARG A 88 3.33 11.30 3.38
C ARG A 88 3.60 11.90 4.76
N LYS A 89 4.86 12.18 5.10
CA LYS A 89 5.22 12.88 6.35
C LYS A 89 4.66 14.30 6.41
N ARG A 90 4.60 15.02 5.29
CA ARG A 90 3.98 16.35 5.23
C ARG A 90 2.46 16.27 5.41
N ILE A 91 1.80 15.33 4.74
CA ILE A 91 0.37 15.04 4.94
C ILE A 91 0.09 14.68 6.41
N GLU A 92 0.90 13.81 7.01
CA GLU A 92 0.76 13.44 8.43
C GLU A 92 0.91 14.67 9.36
N LYS A 93 1.87 15.56 9.08
CA LYS A 93 2.03 16.82 9.83
C LYS A 93 0.81 17.72 9.69
N PHE A 94 0.25 17.84 8.49
CA PHE A 94 -0.98 18.61 8.26
C PHE A 94 -2.14 18.07 9.09
N ILE A 95 -2.39 16.75 9.01
CA ILE A 95 -3.47 16.10 9.77
C ILE A 95 -3.26 16.27 11.28
N LYS A 96 -2.02 16.16 11.78
CA LYS A 96 -1.71 16.40 13.20
C LYS A 96 -1.94 17.84 13.64
N LYS A 97 -1.73 18.84 12.77
CA LYS A 97 -2.01 20.25 13.07
C LYS A 97 -3.52 20.54 13.08
N ARG A 98 -4.28 19.94 12.18
CA ARG A 98 -5.72 20.18 12.03
C ARG A 98 -6.56 19.41 13.05
N THR A 99 -6.24 18.14 13.25
CA THR A 99 -7.05 17.19 14.02
C THR A 99 -6.42 16.97 15.39
N ARG A 100 -7.03 17.63 16.40
CA ARG A 100 -6.64 17.59 17.82
C ARG A 100 -5.16 17.96 18.03
N PRO A 101 -4.76 19.19 17.71
CA PRO A 101 -3.36 19.61 17.80
C PRO A 101 -2.80 19.45 19.21
N GLY A 102 -1.55 19.01 19.30
CA GLY A 102 -0.84 18.82 20.58
C GLY A 102 -1.21 17.56 21.36
N GLU A 103 -2.36 16.95 21.07
CA GLU A 103 -2.82 15.77 21.81
C GLU A 103 -2.10 14.47 21.35
N ARG A 104 -1.74 13.63 22.32
CA ARG A 104 -1.00 12.37 22.10
C ARG A 104 -1.75 11.11 22.57
N THR A 105 -3.05 11.23 22.82
CA THR A 105 -3.88 10.10 23.25
C THR A 105 -4.10 9.11 22.12
N ALA A 106 -4.38 7.84 22.46
CA ALA A 106 -4.77 6.83 21.48
C ALA A 106 -6.07 7.20 20.75
N ASP A 107 -6.94 7.96 21.43
CA ASP A 107 -8.20 8.42 20.86
C ASP A 107 -7.97 9.41 19.71
N ALA A 108 -7.14 10.43 19.94
CA ALA A 108 -6.73 11.42 18.95
C ALA A 108 -5.99 10.79 17.76
N GLU A 109 -5.11 9.81 18.01
CA GLU A 109 -4.42 9.09 16.92
C GLU A 109 -5.40 8.29 16.04
N SER A 110 -6.42 7.68 16.64
CA SER A 110 -7.47 6.98 15.87
C SER A 110 -8.27 7.94 15.00
N GLU A 111 -8.56 9.13 15.53
CA GLU A 111 -9.32 10.16 14.82
C GLU A 111 -8.53 10.75 13.65
N ARG A 112 -7.23 11.01 13.82
CA ARG A 112 -6.34 11.43 12.72
C ARG A 112 -6.27 10.39 11.60
N ARG A 113 -6.21 9.11 11.96
CA ARG A 113 -6.23 8.02 10.97
C ARG A 113 -7.57 7.94 10.25
N ALA A 114 -8.67 8.12 10.96
CA ALA A 114 -10.00 8.16 10.36
C ALA A 114 -10.16 9.35 9.41
N ASP A 115 -9.65 10.53 9.78
CA ASP A 115 -9.61 11.71 8.90
C ASP A 115 -8.79 11.43 7.63
N ARG A 116 -7.68 10.70 7.77
CA ARG A 116 -6.84 10.29 6.63
C ARG A 116 -7.54 9.30 5.71
N GLU A 117 -8.31 8.35 6.24
CA GLU A 117 -9.12 7.41 5.43
C GLU A 117 -10.14 8.16 4.56
N LEU A 118 -10.79 9.19 5.10
CA LEU A 118 -11.71 10.05 4.34
C LEU A 118 -11.01 10.89 3.26
N LEU A 119 -9.69 11.06 3.35
CA LEU A 119 -8.87 11.77 2.36
C LEU A 119 -8.03 10.82 1.50
N ALA A 120 -8.25 9.50 1.57
CA ALA A 120 -7.33 8.51 1.00
C ALA A 120 -7.18 8.64 -0.53
N THR A 121 -8.24 9.02 -1.25
CA THR A 121 -8.21 9.28 -2.69
C THR A 121 -7.38 10.52 -3.00
N THR A 122 -7.62 11.64 -2.31
CA THR A 122 -6.83 12.87 -2.44
C THR A 122 -5.35 12.63 -2.12
N GLU A 123 -5.02 11.92 -1.04
CA GLU A 123 -3.64 11.57 -0.72
C GLU A 123 -3.00 10.72 -1.82
N ARG A 124 -3.73 9.72 -2.34
CA ARG A 124 -3.25 8.89 -3.45
C ARG A 124 -2.96 9.75 -4.68
N ASP A 125 -3.88 10.62 -5.06
CA ASP A 125 -3.75 11.43 -6.27
C ASP A 125 -2.63 12.47 -6.14
N LEU A 126 -2.45 13.05 -4.95
CA LEU A 126 -1.30 13.90 -4.62
C LEU A 126 0.02 13.13 -4.77
N VAL A 127 0.09 11.92 -4.21
CA VAL A 127 1.29 11.08 -4.29
C VAL A 127 1.58 10.63 -5.72
N MET A 128 0.56 10.27 -6.49
CA MET A 128 0.71 9.78 -7.87
C MET A 128 1.03 10.91 -8.85
N SER A 129 0.35 12.06 -8.75
CA SER A 129 0.58 13.22 -9.64
C SER A 129 1.95 13.86 -9.42
N HIS A 130 2.47 13.75 -8.19
CA HIS A 130 3.80 14.26 -7.85
C HIS A 130 4.87 13.16 -7.80
N TYR A 131 4.55 11.98 -8.35
CA TYR A 131 5.49 10.90 -8.48
C TYR A 131 6.48 11.22 -9.61
N ARG A 132 7.75 11.48 -9.25
CA ARG A 132 8.87 11.84 -10.15
C ARG A 132 8.85 13.28 -10.72
N THR A 133 8.04 14.18 -10.16
CA THR A 133 8.04 15.61 -10.51
C THR A 133 8.59 16.48 -9.37
N ASP A 134 8.74 17.79 -9.61
CA ASP A 134 9.31 18.75 -8.67
C ASP A 134 8.57 18.84 -7.33
N ALA A 135 9.24 19.43 -6.34
CA ALA A 135 8.73 19.57 -4.99
C ALA A 135 7.38 20.32 -4.93
N VAL A 136 6.39 19.70 -4.28
CA VAL A 136 5.07 20.31 -4.05
C VAL A 136 5.18 21.42 -3.01
N SER A 137 4.57 22.60 -3.23
CA SER A 137 4.54 23.68 -2.22
C SER A 137 3.66 23.32 -1.02
N ASP A 138 3.97 23.85 0.16
CA ASP A 138 3.14 23.61 1.37
C ASP A 138 1.73 24.18 1.18
N TYR A 139 1.61 25.38 0.58
CA TYR A 139 0.32 26.01 0.29
C TYR A 139 -0.60 25.11 -0.55
N TYR A 140 -0.08 24.50 -1.62
CA TYR A 140 -0.88 23.61 -2.46
C TYR A 140 -1.33 22.35 -1.71
N LEU A 141 -0.44 21.74 -0.91
CA LEU A 141 -0.83 20.59 -0.09
C LEU A 141 -1.89 20.95 0.95
N GLU A 142 -1.74 22.09 1.62
CA GLU A 142 -2.73 22.55 2.61
C GLU A 142 -4.09 22.76 1.95
N HIS A 143 -4.13 23.41 0.78
CA HIS A 143 -5.36 23.61 0.03
C HIS A 143 -6.05 22.28 -0.36
N GLU A 144 -5.29 21.32 -0.89
CA GLU A 144 -5.84 20.02 -1.30
C GLU A 144 -6.30 19.16 -0.11
N LEU A 145 -5.62 19.25 1.02
CA LEU A 145 -5.97 18.51 2.24
C LEU A 145 -7.06 19.22 3.09
N ASP A 146 -7.39 20.47 2.77
CA ASP A 146 -8.46 21.24 3.41
C ASP A 146 -9.86 20.95 2.85
N ARG A 147 -9.99 19.97 1.96
CA ARG A 147 -11.28 19.53 1.41
C ARG A 147 -12.27 19.12 2.51
N PRO A 148 -13.59 19.37 2.32
CA PRO A 148 -14.61 18.89 3.25
C PRO A 148 -14.58 17.36 3.33
N ARG A 149 -14.86 16.83 4.52
CA ARG A 149 -14.91 15.38 4.74
C ARG A 149 -16.31 14.87 4.39
N PRO A 150 -16.44 13.71 3.73
CA PRO A 150 -17.74 13.09 3.49
C PRO A 150 -18.51 12.87 4.79
N SER A 151 -19.83 13.09 4.75
CA SER A 151 -20.75 12.96 5.88
C SER A 151 -22.02 12.25 5.42
N ILE A 152 -22.55 11.38 6.26
CA ILE A 152 -23.78 10.62 5.97
C ILE A 152 -25.02 11.24 6.62
N LYS A 153 -24.88 12.38 7.30
CA LYS A 153 -26.01 13.02 8.03
C LYS A 153 -27.19 13.36 7.12
N HIS A 154 -26.91 13.78 5.89
CA HIS A 154 -27.94 14.12 4.91
C HIS A 154 -28.81 12.92 4.51
N LEU A 155 -28.27 11.69 4.60
CA LEU A 155 -28.98 10.45 4.26
C LEU A 155 -30.01 10.06 5.33
N TYR A 156 -29.87 10.52 6.57
CA TYR A 156 -30.83 10.17 7.65
C TYR A 156 -32.22 10.75 7.41
N SER A 157 -32.29 11.89 6.71
CA SER A 157 -33.54 12.52 6.30
C SER A 157 -34.13 11.93 5.02
N ASP A 158 -33.39 11.14 4.23
CA ASP A 158 -33.89 10.56 2.98
C ASP A 158 -34.60 9.21 3.22
N PRO A 159 -35.93 9.13 3.04
CA PRO A 159 -36.67 7.88 3.23
C PRO A 159 -36.24 6.77 2.25
N GLN A 160 -35.73 7.12 1.07
CA GLN A 160 -35.28 6.16 0.07
C GLN A 160 -33.89 5.57 0.41
N ALA A 161 -33.04 6.31 1.12
CA ALA A 161 -31.73 5.83 1.53
C ALA A 161 -31.79 4.91 2.77
N ARG A 162 -32.74 5.18 3.69
CA ARG A 162 -32.90 4.47 4.98
C ARG A 162 -32.78 2.94 4.91
N PRO A 163 -33.42 2.23 3.96
CA PRO A 163 -33.35 0.77 3.90
C PRO A 163 -31.93 0.23 3.67
N PHE A 164 -31.06 1.02 3.03
CA PHE A 164 -29.72 0.59 2.63
C PHE A 164 -28.62 1.01 3.62
N MET A 165 -28.93 1.93 4.55
CA MET A 165 -27.93 2.58 5.41
C MET A 165 -27.08 1.61 6.23
N GLU A 166 -27.66 0.55 6.77
CA GLU A 166 -26.93 -0.45 7.55
C GLU A 166 -25.94 -1.21 6.68
N ASN A 167 -26.36 -1.59 5.47
CA ASN A 167 -25.51 -2.31 4.52
C ASN A 167 -24.37 -1.42 4.03
N TYR A 168 -24.64 -0.14 3.77
CA TYR A 168 -23.60 0.82 3.40
C TYR A 168 -22.59 1.02 4.52
N LEU A 169 -23.04 1.24 5.75
CA LEU A 169 -22.15 1.38 6.90
C LEU A 169 -21.33 0.11 7.16
N ALA A 170 -21.95 -1.06 7.04
CA ALA A 170 -21.25 -2.33 7.16
C ALA A 170 -20.18 -2.47 6.07
N LEU A 171 -20.47 -2.06 4.84
CA LEU A 171 -19.50 -2.05 3.74
C LEU A 171 -18.35 -1.07 4.01
N VAL A 172 -18.64 0.15 4.48
CA VAL A 172 -17.63 1.14 4.87
C VAL A 172 -16.71 0.56 5.94
N ILE A 173 -17.26 -0.06 6.99
CA ILE A 173 -16.46 -0.70 8.04
C ILE A 173 -15.57 -1.79 7.45
N LYS A 174 -16.10 -2.69 6.62
CA LYS A 174 -15.31 -3.73 5.93
C LYS A 174 -14.19 -3.14 5.08
N GLN A 175 -14.49 -2.05 4.36
CA GLN A 175 -13.51 -1.37 3.53
C GLN A 175 -12.40 -0.71 4.35
N VAL A 176 -12.72 -0.04 5.47
CA VAL A 176 -11.71 0.55 6.37
C VAL A 176 -10.85 -0.54 7.01
N LEU A 177 -11.44 -1.66 7.44
CA LEU A 177 -10.68 -2.80 7.93
C LEU A 177 -9.70 -3.31 6.86
N LEU A 178 -10.16 -3.47 5.61
CA LEU A 178 -9.32 -3.87 4.50
C LEU A 178 -8.18 -2.87 4.26
N SER A 179 -8.49 -1.57 4.15
CA SER A 179 -7.51 -0.49 3.93
C SER A 179 -6.44 -0.47 5.03
N GLN A 180 -6.85 -0.54 6.30
CA GLN A 180 -5.94 -0.51 7.44
C GLN A 180 -5.07 -1.76 7.54
N LEU A 181 -5.57 -2.94 7.17
CA LEU A 181 -4.76 -4.16 7.08
C LEU A 181 -3.77 -4.07 5.91
N GLU A 182 -4.22 -3.62 4.75
CA GLU A 182 -3.40 -3.40 3.55
C GLU A 182 -2.26 -2.43 3.81
N GLU A 183 -2.54 -1.30 4.45
CA GLU A 183 -1.53 -0.28 4.77
C GLU A 183 -0.47 -0.85 5.74
N GLN A 184 -0.90 -1.62 6.74
CA GLN A 184 0.03 -2.29 7.66
C GLN A 184 0.89 -3.34 6.96
N ILE A 185 0.33 -4.11 6.01
CA ILE A 185 1.09 -5.05 5.18
C ILE A 185 2.12 -4.29 4.34
N GLN A 186 1.71 -3.22 3.67
CA GLN A 186 2.59 -2.40 2.84
C GLN A 186 3.69 -1.70 3.62
N PHE A 187 3.40 -1.27 4.85
CA PHE A 187 4.41 -0.66 5.70
C PHE A 187 5.44 -1.67 6.21
N ARG A 188 5.01 -2.90 6.55
CA ARG A 188 5.88 -3.90 7.19
C ARG A 188 6.64 -4.80 6.22
N TYR A 189 6.06 -5.06 5.04
CA TYR A 189 6.56 -6.05 4.08
C TYR A 189 6.81 -5.42 2.72
N ARG A 190 7.17 -4.13 2.69
CA ARG A 190 7.32 -3.38 1.44
C ARG A 190 8.36 -4.02 0.53
N PHE A 191 9.48 -4.43 1.12
CA PHE A 191 10.55 -5.12 0.42
C PHE A 191 10.04 -6.39 -0.25
N GLU A 192 9.38 -7.29 0.47
CA GLU A 192 8.85 -8.54 -0.08
C GLU A 192 7.81 -8.29 -1.18
N LEU A 193 6.93 -7.32 -0.97
CA LEU A 193 5.90 -6.94 -1.94
C LEU A 193 6.51 -6.44 -3.25
N GLU A 194 7.58 -5.65 -3.19
CA GLU A 194 8.28 -5.15 -4.38
C GLU A 194 8.85 -6.26 -5.26
N HIS A 195 9.25 -7.37 -4.67
CA HIS A 195 9.77 -8.53 -5.40
C HIS A 195 8.66 -9.46 -5.92
N MET A 196 7.43 -9.29 -5.45
CA MET A 196 6.23 -9.99 -5.95
C MET A 196 5.51 -9.20 -7.04
N ARG A 197 5.89 -7.95 -7.31
CA ARG A 197 5.23 -7.09 -8.30
C ARG A 197 5.62 -7.52 -9.72
N ILE A 198 4.59 -7.61 -10.56
CA ILE A 198 4.75 -7.86 -12.01
C ILE A 198 4.98 -6.55 -12.78
N SER A 199 4.49 -5.41 -12.26
CA SER A 199 4.64 -4.09 -12.88
C SER A 199 4.87 -3.00 -11.83
N GLU A 200 5.75 -2.03 -12.14
CA GLU A 200 5.90 -0.81 -11.35
C GLU A 200 4.76 0.20 -11.59
N ARG A 201 4.14 0.16 -12.79
CA ARG A 201 3.15 1.15 -13.23
C ARG A 201 1.72 0.76 -12.85
N TYR A 202 1.41 -0.52 -12.92
CA TYR A 202 0.07 -1.05 -12.65
C TYR A 202 0.10 -2.02 -11.47
N PHE A 203 -1.02 -2.16 -10.77
CA PHE A 203 -1.19 -3.22 -9.76
C PHE A 203 -0.24 -3.14 -8.55
N LYS A 204 0.32 -1.96 -8.23
CA LYS A 204 1.28 -1.72 -7.11
C LYS A 204 0.82 -2.30 -5.76
N ARG A 205 -0.50 -2.34 -5.55
CA ARG A 205 -1.16 -2.74 -4.31
C ARG A 205 -1.87 -4.10 -4.41
N SER A 206 -1.86 -4.78 -5.56
CA SER A 206 -2.70 -5.97 -5.77
C SER A 206 -2.33 -7.14 -4.84
N VAL A 207 -1.03 -7.38 -4.61
CA VAL A 207 -0.56 -8.47 -3.73
C VAL A 207 -0.93 -8.20 -2.26
N SER A 208 -0.75 -6.97 -1.78
CA SER A 208 -1.10 -6.60 -0.40
C SER A 208 -2.61 -6.56 -0.19
N VAL A 209 -3.39 -6.07 -1.17
CA VAL A 209 -4.85 -6.12 -1.14
C VAL A 209 -5.33 -7.57 -1.10
N LEU A 210 -4.77 -8.45 -1.94
CA LEU A 210 -5.11 -9.88 -1.92
C LEU A 210 -4.82 -10.51 -0.55
N ALA A 211 -3.63 -10.24 0.02
CA ALA A 211 -3.28 -10.74 1.35
C ALA A 211 -4.24 -10.21 2.43
N ALA A 212 -4.58 -8.92 2.39
CA ALA A 212 -5.52 -8.31 3.32
C ALA A 212 -6.95 -8.89 3.17
N LEU A 213 -7.43 -9.09 1.94
CA LEU A 213 -8.70 -9.76 1.66
C LEU A 213 -8.73 -11.19 2.21
N GLN A 214 -7.65 -11.96 2.03
CA GLN A 214 -7.52 -13.29 2.62
C GLN A 214 -7.55 -13.26 4.15
N MET A 215 -7.00 -12.21 4.77
CA MET A 215 -7.07 -12.02 6.23
C MET A 215 -8.49 -11.67 6.71
N VAL A 216 -9.20 -10.78 6.00
CA VAL A 216 -10.59 -10.41 6.29
C VAL A 216 -11.49 -11.64 6.14
N ASN A 217 -11.38 -12.38 5.03
CA ASN A 217 -12.21 -13.55 4.76
C ASN A 217 -11.95 -14.69 5.74
N ALA A 218 -10.70 -14.94 6.13
CA ALA A 218 -10.37 -15.95 7.13
C ALA A 218 -10.93 -15.60 8.54
N ASN A 219 -11.23 -14.32 8.79
CA ASN A 219 -11.75 -13.83 10.07
C ASN A 219 -13.16 -13.23 9.92
N SER A 220 -13.97 -13.72 8.98
CA SER A 220 -15.31 -13.18 8.68
C SER A 220 -16.19 -13.03 9.92
N ARG A 221 -16.22 -14.05 10.80
CA ARG A 221 -16.96 -14.00 12.07
C ARG A 221 -16.54 -12.83 12.96
N ALA A 222 -15.24 -12.55 13.06
CA ALA A 222 -14.75 -11.44 13.86
C ALA A 222 -15.12 -10.09 13.23
N VAL A 223 -15.09 -10.00 11.90
CA VAL A 223 -15.54 -8.82 11.16
C VAL A 223 -17.02 -8.56 11.38
N ASP A 224 -17.85 -9.60 11.32
CA ASP A 224 -19.29 -9.47 11.56
C ASP A 224 -19.58 -9.03 13.01
N MET A 225 -18.86 -9.58 14.00
CA MET A 225 -18.95 -9.12 15.39
C MET A 225 -18.55 -7.65 15.58
N ILE A 226 -17.53 -7.17 14.85
CA ILE A 226 -17.12 -5.74 14.88
C ILE A 226 -18.25 -4.87 14.34
N ILE A 227 -18.89 -5.27 13.24
CA ILE A 227 -20.00 -4.54 12.63
C ILE A 227 -21.21 -4.51 13.56
N GLU A 228 -21.64 -5.66 14.07
CA GLU A 228 -22.76 -5.77 15.01
C GLU A 228 -22.53 -4.91 16.25
N LYS A 229 -21.33 -4.97 16.83
CA LYS A 229 -20.98 -4.17 18.01
C LYS A 229 -20.96 -2.68 17.69
N SER A 230 -20.54 -2.28 16.49
CA SER A 230 -20.58 -0.88 16.05
C SER A 230 -22.02 -0.36 16.04
N PHE A 231 -22.99 -1.10 15.49
CA PHE A 231 -24.39 -0.67 15.43
C PHE A 231 -25.08 -0.68 16.79
N GLN A 232 -24.71 -1.59 17.69
CA GLN A 232 -25.22 -1.60 19.06
C GLN A 232 -24.73 -0.40 19.88
N THR A 233 -23.50 0.03 19.66
CA THR A 233 -22.86 1.08 20.48
C THR A 233 -23.00 2.48 19.88
N MET A 234 -23.16 2.58 18.56
CA MET A 234 -23.26 3.83 17.83
C MET A 234 -24.54 3.83 16.97
N PRO A 235 -25.69 4.26 17.52
CA PRO A 235 -26.91 4.42 16.75
C PRO A 235 -26.74 5.43 15.61
N ARG A 236 -27.33 5.12 14.45
CA ARG A 236 -27.16 5.84 13.19
C ARG A 236 -27.58 7.30 13.27
N ASP A 237 -28.68 7.61 13.95
CA ASP A 237 -29.21 8.96 14.13
C ASP A 237 -28.32 9.91 14.93
N LYS A 238 -27.28 9.39 15.63
CA LYS A 238 -26.44 10.16 16.55
C LYS A 238 -24.97 10.25 16.13
N HIS A 239 -24.56 9.48 15.13
CA HIS A 239 -23.16 9.36 14.72
C HIS A 239 -23.02 9.69 13.24
N ASP A 240 -21.87 10.24 12.87
CA ASP A 240 -21.52 10.52 11.49
C ASP A 240 -20.56 9.45 10.95
N LEU A 241 -20.25 9.53 9.66
CA LEU A 241 -19.38 8.58 8.96
C LEU A 241 -18.02 8.42 9.64
N ILE A 242 -17.43 9.54 10.07
CA ILE A 242 -16.13 9.57 10.76
C ILE A 242 -16.11 8.70 12.02
N ASP A 243 -17.23 8.59 12.74
CA ASP A 243 -17.30 7.81 13.98
C ASP A 243 -17.18 6.31 13.69
N TYR A 244 -17.88 5.83 12.66
CA TYR A 244 -17.78 4.43 12.20
C TYR A 244 -16.38 4.12 11.65
N ILE A 245 -15.77 5.05 10.91
CA ILE A 245 -14.40 4.90 10.41
C ILE A 245 -13.42 4.86 11.59
N LYS A 246 -13.53 5.77 12.55
CA LYS A 246 -12.70 5.81 13.77
C LYS A 246 -12.82 4.52 14.57
N TYR A 247 -14.02 3.96 14.68
CA TYR A 247 -14.25 2.66 15.30
C TYR A 247 -13.54 1.53 14.52
N ALA A 248 -13.72 1.46 13.20
CA ALA A 248 -13.10 0.44 12.35
C ALA A 248 -11.57 0.52 12.37
N VAL A 249 -10.98 1.72 12.35
CA VAL A 249 -9.52 1.92 12.49
C VAL A 249 -8.99 1.30 13.78
N ARG A 250 -9.70 1.47 14.90
CA ARG A 250 -9.31 0.85 16.19
C ARG A 250 -9.41 -0.66 16.14
N ALA A 251 -10.49 -1.17 15.55
CA ALA A 251 -10.71 -2.60 15.41
C ALA A 251 -9.60 -3.24 14.54
N ALA A 252 -9.25 -2.61 13.41
CA ALA A 252 -8.20 -3.09 12.51
C ALA A 252 -6.84 -3.24 13.19
N LYS A 253 -6.48 -2.32 14.09
CA LYS A 253 -5.24 -2.39 14.87
C LYS A 253 -5.17 -3.66 15.73
N SER A 254 -6.31 -4.09 16.28
CA SER A 254 -6.39 -5.28 17.12
C SER A 254 -6.47 -6.57 16.30
N MET A 255 -7.00 -6.51 15.08
CA MET A 255 -7.10 -7.65 14.16
C MET A 255 -5.78 -8.02 13.47
N PHE A 256 -4.84 -7.08 13.36
CA PHE A 256 -3.63 -7.29 12.58
C PHE A 256 -2.62 -8.19 13.33
N ASP A 257 -2.35 -9.38 12.78
CA ASP A 257 -1.23 -10.24 13.19
C ASP A 257 -0.19 -10.32 12.06
N ALA A 258 1.02 -9.84 12.37
CA ALA A 258 2.15 -9.83 11.45
C ALA A 258 2.54 -11.25 10.96
N ARG A 259 2.41 -12.27 11.81
CA ARG A 259 2.74 -13.66 11.45
C ARG A 259 1.76 -14.19 10.42
N ILE A 260 0.47 -13.88 10.57
CA ILE A 260 -0.57 -14.26 9.61
C ILE A 260 -0.32 -13.54 8.28
N ALA A 261 -0.07 -12.22 8.32
CA ALA A 261 0.25 -11.46 7.12
C ALA A 261 1.45 -12.06 6.36
N ARG A 262 2.54 -12.37 7.06
CA ARG A 262 3.73 -13.02 6.46
C ARG A 262 3.42 -14.40 5.87
N ALA A 263 2.61 -15.21 6.56
CA ALA A 263 2.19 -16.51 6.06
C ALA A 263 1.37 -16.39 4.76
N LYS A 264 0.44 -15.43 4.69
CA LYS A 264 -0.33 -15.13 3.47
C LYS A 264 0.55 -14.67 2.32
N LEU A 265 1.50 -13.76 2.57
CA LEU A 265 2.46 -13.34 1.54
C LEU A 265 3.34 -14.49 1.05
N THR A 266 3.80 -15.37 1.95
CA THR A 266 4.58 -16.55 1.58
C THR A 266 3.76 -17.51 0.71
N GLN A 267 2.49 -17.74 1.08
CA GLN A 267 1.57 -18.55 0.30
C GLN A 267 1.36 -17.94 -1.09
N ILE A 268 1.09 -16.64 -1.20
CA ILE A 268 0.93 -15.95 -2.49
C ILE A 268 2.20 -16.13 -3.32
N HIS A 269 3.38 -15.80 -2.76
CA HIS A 269 4.66 -15.92 -3.45
C HIS A 269 4.92 -17.33 -3.99
N SER A 270 4.66 -18.38 -3.18
CA SER A 270 4.85 -19.77 -3.60
C SER A 270 3.93 -20.22 -4.74
N ASN A 271 2.81 -19.52 -4.96
CA ASN A 271 1.82 -19.83 -5.99
C ASN A 271 1.82 -18.80 -7.14
N LEU A 272 2.71 -17.80 -7.10
CA LEU A 272 2.83 -16.84 -8.19
C LEU A 272 3.37 -17.55 -9.43
N GLN A 273 2.58 -17.52 -10.49
CA GLN A 273 2.97 -18.00 -11.81
C GLN A 273 3.27 -16.79 -12.69
N PRO A 274 4.47 -16.69 -13.30
CA PRO A 274 4.76 -15.60 -14.22
C PRO A 274 3.89 -15.75 -15.48
N GLY A 275 3.16 -14.69 -15.82
CA GLY A 275 2.40 -14.58 -17.06
C GLY A 275 2.94 -13.44 -17.92
N LEU A 276 2.97 -13.64 -19.25
CA LEU A 276 3.37 -12.60 -20.20
C LEU A 276 2.33 -11.46 -20.31
N VAL A 277 1.07 -11.76 -20.00
CA VAL A 277 -0.04 -10.81 -20.06
C VAL A 277 -0.57 -10.59 -18.64
N PRO A 278 -0.52 -9.36 -18.11
CA PRO A 278 -1.18 -9.05 -16.85
C PRO A 278 -2.69 -9.12 -17.06
N LEU A 279 -3.35 -10.09 -16.43
CA LEU A 279 -4.80 -10.12 -16.35
C LEU A 279 -5.25 -9.13 -15.27
N GLY A 280 -6.07 -8.16 -15.67
CA GLY A 280 -6.80 -7.33 -14.74
C GLY A 280 -7.84 -8.17 -13.98
N ILE A 281 -8.13 -7.77 -12.75
CA ILE A 281 -9.23 -8.34 -11.97
C ILE A 281 -10.13 -7.17 -11.60
N GLU A 282 -11.41 -7.28 -11.92
CA GLU A 282 -12.43 -6.34 -11.46
C GLU A 282 -13.05 -6.90 -10.18
N ILE A 283 -13.29 -6.01 -9.21
CA ILE A 283 -13.96 -6.36 -7.96
C ILE A 283 -15.34 -5.75 -8.02
N GLU A 284 -16.35 -6.62 -8.18
CA GLU A 284 -17.76 -6.24 -8.08
C GLU A 284 -18.14 -6.22 -6.59
N LEU A 285 -18.61 -5.07 -6.10
CA LEU A 285 -19.10 -4.94 -4.72
C LEU A 285 -20.63 -5.15 -4.62
N SER A 286 -21.33 -5.20 -5.76
CA SER A 286 -22.77 -5.43 -5.81
C SER A 286 -23.13 -6.91 -5.80
N ASN A 287 -24.36 -7.20 -5.40
CA ASN A 287 -24.92 -8.55 -5.47
C ASN A 287 -25.49 -8.88 -6.87
N LEU A 288 -25.24 -8.05 -7.89
CA LEU A 288 -25.74 -8.25 -9.25
C LEU A 288 -24.91 -9.27 -10.04
N GLY A 289 -23.63 -9.43 -9.67
CA GLY A 289 -22.69 -10.31 -10.37
C GLY A 289 -22.67 -10.01 -11.88
N PRO A 290 -22.83 -11.01 -12.77
CA PRO A 290 -22.78 -10.77 -14.22
C PRO A 290 -23.88 -9.83 -14.74
N ALA A 291 -24.95 -9.59 -13.96
CA ALA A 291 -25.98 -8.63 -14.34
C ALA A 291 -25.54 -7.16 -14.18
N ALA A 292 -24.37 -6.89 -13.61
CA ALA A 292 -23.80 -5.55 -13.53
C ALA A 292 -23.16 -5.07 -14.86
N VAL A 293 -22.83 -6.00 -15.76
CA VAL A 293 -22.04 -5.74 -16.98
C VAL A 293 -22.93 -5.79 -18.23
N GLU A 294 -22.63 -4.97 -19.24
CA GLU A 294 -23.32 -5.03 -20.53
C GLU A 294 -22.88 -6.26 -21.35
N PRO A 295 -23.79 -6.89 -22.12
CA PRO A 295 -25.19 -6.50 -22.36
C PRO A 295 -26.19 -7.00 -21.30
N GLN A 296 -25.75 -7.81 -20.33
CA GLN A 296 -26.64 -8.44 -19.35
C GLN A 296 -27.39 -7.42 -18.50
N ARG A 297 -26.75 -6.29 -18.17
CA ARG A 297 -27.38 -5.18 -17.45
C ARG A 297 -28.62 -4.65 -18.18
N SER A 298 -28.50 -4.32 -19.46
CA SER A 298 -29.61 -3.82 -20.28
C SER A 298 -30.73 -4.85 -20.48
N ILE A 299 -30.37 -6.13 -20.56
CA ILE A 299 -31.32 -7.24 -20.76
C ILE A 299 -32.07 -7.57 -19.47
N GLN A 300 -31.35 -7.75 -18.37
CA GLN A 300 -31.93 -8.25 -17.12
C GLN A 300 -32.55 -7.14 -16.26
N LYS A 301 -32.05 -5.90 -16.38
CA LYS A 301 -32.50 -4.72 -15.59
C LYS A 301 -32.64 -5.01 -14.09
N LYS A 302 -31.78 -5.89 -13.57
CA LYS A 302 -31.78 -6.26 -12.15
C LYS A 302 -31.36 -5.07 -11.30
N ILE A 303 -31.98 -4.95 -10.15
CA ILE A 303 -31.67 -3.94 -9.13
C ILE A 303 -31.06 -4.67 -7.95
N ASP A 304 -30.01 -4.11 -7.36
CA ASP A 304 -29.43 -4.64 -6.13
C ASP A 304 -30.34 -4.26 -4.96
N PRO A 305 -31.05 -5.21 -4.32
CA PRO A 305 -31.96 -4.89 -3.23
C PRO A 305 -31.24 -4.56 -1.92
N VAL A 306 -29.95 -4.87 -1.81
CA VAL A 306 -29.14 -4.68 -0.59
C VAL A 306 -28.47 -3.31 -0.60
N TYR A 307 -28.00 -2.88 -1.78
CA TYR A 307 -27.27 -1.61 -1.94
C TYR A 307 -27.98 -0.58 -2.82
N GLY A 308 -29.14 -0.89 -3.41
CA GLY A 308 -29.85 0.05 -4.28
C GLY A 308 -29.02 0.50 -5.49
N GLY A 309 -28.14 -0.37 -5.99
CA GLY A 309 -27.22 -0.07 -7.09
C GLY A 309 -26.16 0.99 -6.76
N PHE A 310 -25.76 1.12 -5.50
CA PHE A 310 -24.76 2.12 -5.04
C PHE A 310 -25.16 3.57 -5.28
N LYS A 311 -26.45 3.85 -5.46
CA LYS A 311 -26.98 5.20 -5.71
C LYS A 311 -26.57 6.20 -4.62
N TYR A 312 -26.27 5.80 -3.39
CA TYR A 312 -25.97 6.72 -2.29
C TYR A 312 -24.48 6.71 -1.89
N PHE A 313 -23.60 6.16 -2.75
CA PHE A 313 -22.16 6.01 -2.48
C PHE A 313 -21.28 7.01 -3.25
N TYR A 314 -21.88 7.94 -4.00
CA TYR A 314 -21.15 8.88 -4.85
C TYR A 314 -20.74 10.19 -4.15
N ASP A 315 -21.19 10.40 -2.91
CA ASP A 315 -20.94 11.63 -2.13
C ASP A 315 -19.69 11.56 -1.24
#